data_AF-A0A2V7VUL2-F1
#
_entry.id   AF-A0A2V7VUL2-F1
#
_cell.length_a   1.000
_cell.length_b   1.000
_cell.length_c   1.000
_cell.angle_alpha   90.00
_cell.angle_beta   90.00
_cell.angle_gamma   90.00
#
_symmetry.space_group_name_H-M   'P 1'
#
loop_
_entity.id
_entity.type
_entity.pdbx_description
1 polymer ?
#
loop_
_entity_poly.entity_id
_entity_poly.type
_entity_poly.pdbx_seq_one_letter_code
_entity_poly.pdbx_strand_id
1 'polypeptide(L)'
;MTSAPTASTWRDHHSPICLFTLNSREQSMTPKPRMKKLSVSAGNIAKAAERLLSQRLVSTEVDYIRRTLPASSTQAEIDAGVIRVRALPWASIVVPE
;
A
#
# COMPACT_ATOMS: atom_id res chain seq x y z
N MET A 1 -23.51 -48.77 62.85
CA MET A 1 -24.69 -48.18 62.20
C MET A 1 -24.35 -46.72 61.97
N THR A 2 -24.24 -46.12 60.79
CA THR A 2 -24.60 -46.50 59.42
C THR A 2 -23.86 -45.53 58.49
N SER A 3 -23.13 -46.11 57.54
CA SER A 3 -22.90 -45.72 56.13
C SER A 3 -22.95 -44.24 55.66
N ALA A 4 -21.81 -43.84 55.07
CA ALA A 4 -21.65 -43.46 53.65
C ALA A 4 -22.04 -42.03 53.17
N PRO A 5 -21.44 -41.58 52.05
CA PRO A 5 -21.05 -40.18 51.80
C PRO A 5 -22.11 -39.36 51.06
N THR A 6 -22.11 -38.04 51.29
CA THR A 6 -22.93 -37.10 50.50
C THR A 6 -22.40 -37.01 49.08
N ALA A 7 -23.17 -37.64 48.20
CA ALA A 7 -22.97 -37.73 46.77
C ALA A 7 -23.06 -36.38 46.06
N SER A 8 -22.11 -36.20 45.14
CA SER A 8 -22.31 -35.72 43.78
C SER A 8 -23.19 -34.49 43.58
N THR A 9 -22.55 -33.32 43.60
CA THR A 9 -23.01 -32.15 42.84
C THR A 9 -23.05 -32.52 41.35
N TRP A 10 -24.27 -32.74 40.87
CA TRP A 10 -24.54 -33.01 39.47
C TRP A 10 -24.17 -31.81 38.61
N ARG A 11 -23.48 -32.14 37.51
CA ARG A 11 -23.19 -31.29 36.36
C ARG A 11 -24.46 -30.59 35.88
N ASP A 12 -24.43 -29.27 35.87
CA ASP A 12 -25.16 -28.49 34.88
C ASP A 12 -24.23 -27.37 34.37
N HIS A 13 -23.25 -27.78 33.56
CA HIS A 13 -22.62 -26.89 32.60
C HIS A 13 -23.30 -27.12 31.25
N HIS A 14 -24.61 -26.89 31.17
CA HIS A 14 -25.20 -26.53 29.90
C HIS A 14 -24.62 -25.17 29.51
N SER A 15 -23.58 -25.26 28.67
CA SER A 15 -22.99 -24.15 27.95
C SER A 15 -24.10 -23.34 27.29
N PRO A 16 -24.32 -22.06 27.66
CA PRO A 16 -25.15 -21.19 26.87
C PRO A 16 -24.40 -20.92 25.56
N ILE A 17 -24.80 -21.63 24.51
CA ILE A 17 -24.60 -21.19 23.13
C ILE A 17 -25.33 -19.85 23.02
N CYS A 18 -24.59 -18.73 23.08
CA CYS A 18 -24.88 -17.36 22.63
C CYS A 18 -23.80 -16.46 23.29
N LEU A 19 -22.95 -15.69 22.63
CA LEU A 19 -23.17 -14.79 21.50
C LEU A 19 -22.02 -14.92 20.47
N PHE A 20 -22.29 -15.53 19.33
CA PHE A 20 -21.42 -15.44 18.15
C PHE A 20 -21.92 -14.39 17.13
N THR A 21 -22.83 -13.47 17.47
CA THR A 21 -23.32 -12.54 16.45
C THR A 21 -23.66 -11.18 17.02
N LEU A 22 -22.69 -10.27 16.91
CA LEU A 22 -22.90 -8.86 16.58
C LEU A 22 -21.54 -8.21 16.31
N ASN A 23 -20.96 -8.51 15.15
CA ASN A 23 -20.00 -7.60 14.52
C ASN A 23 -20.41 -7.37 13.07
N SER A 24 -21.61 -6.82 12.90
CA SER A 24 -22.17 -6.40 11.61
C SER A 24 -22.84 -5.04 11.78
N ARG A 25 -22.04 -3.97 11.98
CA ARG A 25 -22.43 -2.61 11.58
C ARG A 25 -21.27 -1.61 11.66
N GLU A 26 -20.44 -1.58 10.62
CA GLU A 26 -19.99 -0.31 10.01
C GLU A 26 -19.32 -0.58 8.66
N GLN A 27 -20.12 -1.02 7.69
CA GLN A 27 -19.81 -0.74 6.29
C GLN A 27 -20.34 0.65 5.97
N SER A 28 -19.57 1.70 6.29
CA SER A 28 -19.87 3.05 5.83
C SER A 28 -18.64 3.66 5.17
N MET A 29 -18.66 3.61 3.84
CA MET A 29 -18.01 4.57 2.95
C MET A 29 -16.52 4.80 3.24
N THR A 30 -15.64 3.91 2.78
CA THR A 30 -14.25 4.32 2.54
C THR A 30 -14.28 5.46 1.52
N PRO A 31 -13.86 6.69 1.84
CA PRO A 31 -13.73 7.72 0.83
C PRO A 31 -12.77 7.17 -0.23
N LYS A 32 -13.20 7.11 -1.50
CA LYS A 32 -12.30 6.77 -2.61
C LYS A 32 -11.04 7.60 -2.41
N PRO A 33 -9.85 7.00 -2.24
CA PRO A 33 -8.66 7.76 -1.92
C PRO A 33 -8.45 8.73 -3.08
N ARG A 34 -8.71 10.02 -2.84
CA ARG A 34 -8.43 11.08 -3.80
C ARG A 34 -6.94 10.96 -4.08
N MET A 35 -6.60 10.59 -5.32
CA MET A 35 -5.22 10.37 -5.74
C MET A 35 -4.44 11.64 -5.39
N LYS A 36 -3.55 11.52 -4.40
CA LYS A 36 -2.75 12.65 -3.93
C LYS A 36 -1.81 13.02 -5.07
N LYS A 37 -1.91 14.26 -5.54
CA LYS A 37 -0.98 14.83 -6.50
C LYS A 37 0.32 15.10 -5.76
N LEU A 38 1.40 14.49 -6.22
CA LEU A 38 2.73 14.65 -5.66
C LEU A 38 3.51 15.61 -6.52
N SER A 39 4.32 16.46 -5.88
CA SER A 39 5.28 17.27 -6.63
C SER A 39 6.30 16.35 -7.31
N VAL A 40 6.62 16.65 -8.57
CA VAL A 40 7.63 15.92 -9.35
C VAL A 40 9.02 16.40 -8.92
N SER A 41 9.41 16.01 -7.72
CA SER A 41 10.72 16.29 -7.14
C SER A 41 11.68 15.12 -7.34
N ALA A 42 12.98 15.40 -7.37
CA ALA A 42 14.02 14.36 -7.48
C ALA A 42 13.87 13.27 -6.40
N GLY A 43 13.49 13.65 -5.17
CA GLY A 43 13.26 12.70 -4.08
C GLY A 43 12.06 11.78 -4.31
N ASN A 44 10.96 12.30 -4.88
CA ASN A 44 9.78 11.49 -5.18
C ASN A 44 10.03 10.54 -6.36
N ILE A 45 10.74 11.01 -7.38
CA ILE A 45 11.15 10.20 -8.53
C ILE A 45 12.11 9.08 -8.09
N ALA A 46 13.09 9.40 -7.23
CA ALA A 46 14.03 8.42 -6.71
C ALA A 46 13.32 7.34 -5.87
N LYS A 47 12.38 7.73 -5.00
CA LYS A 47 11.55 6.79 -4.23
C LYS A 47 10.67 5.91 -5.15
N ALA A 48 10.10 6.50 -6.20
CA ALA A 48 9.33 5.74 -7.19
C ALA A 48 10.21 4.71 -7.92
N ALA A 49 11.41 5.09 -8.34
CA ALA A 49 12.35 4.19 -8.99
C ALA A 49 12.86 3.07 -8.08
N GLU A 50 13.16 3.39 -6.82
CA GLU A 50 13.56 2.40 -5.82
C GLU A 50 12.43 1.37 -5.60
N ARG A 51 11.17 1.81 -5.59
CA ARG A 51 10.02 0.92 -5.43
C ARG A 51 9.75 0.04 -6.66
N LEU A 52 9.87 0.59 -7.86
CA LEU A 52 9.46 -0.10 -9.10
C LEU A 52 10.56 -0.95 -9.71
N LEU A 53 11.79 -0.43 -9.68
CA LEU A 53 12.94 -1.03 -10.37
C LEU A 53 13.97 -1.56 -9.39
N SER A 54 13.84 -1.27 -8.09
CA SER A 54 14.87 -1.54 -7.08
C SER A 54 16.24 -0.97 -7.46
N GLN A 55 16.24 0.09 -8.27
CA GLN A 55 17.42 0.73 -8.83
C GLN A 55 17.29 2.25 -8.75
N ARG A 56 18.43 2.92 -8.56
CA ARG A 56 18.53 4.38 -8.63
C ARG A 56 18.48 4.82 -10.09
N LEU A 57 17.72 5.87 -10.37
CA LEU A 57 17.79 6.58 -11.65
C LEU A 57 19.03 7.48 -11.69
N VAL A 58 19.59 7.63 -12.89
CA VAL A 58 20.70 8.53 -13.18
C VAL A 58 20.19 9.98 -13.22
N SER A 59 21.04 10.96 -12.93
CA SER A 59 20.63 12.38 -12.90
C SER A 59 19.97 12.86 -14.20
N THR A 60 20.44 12.36 -15.35
CA THR A 60 19.88 12.65 -16.68
C THR A 60 18.45 12.13 -16.83
N GLU A 61 18.19 10.92 -16.33
CA GLU A 61 16.86 10.30 -16.29
C GLU A 61 15.90 11.12 -15.42
N VAL A 62 16.34 11.52 -14.23
CA VAL A 62 15.55 12.34 -13.31
C VAL A 62 15.22 13.70 -13.92
N ASP A 63 16.19 14.35 -14.57
CA ASP A 63 16.00 15.65 -15.19
C ASP A 63 15.00 15.57 -16.37
N TYR A 64 15.09 14.53 -17.19
CA TYR A 64 14.13 14.29 -18.26
C TYR A 64 12.70 14.09 -17.75
N ILE A 65 12.51 13.34 -16.65
CA ILE A 65 11.19 13.16 -16.02
C ILE A 65 10.63 14.51 -15.54
N ARG A 66 11.48 15.38 -14.98
CA ARG A 66 11.08 16.73 -14.54
C ARG A 66 10.71 17.66 -15.69
N ARG A 67 11.33 17.51 -16.86
CA ARG A 67 10.99 18.28 -18.07
C ARG A 67 9.72 17.77 -18.76
N THR A 68 9.48 16.46 -18.71
CA THR A 68 8.35 15.83 -19.42
C THR A 68 7.06 15.81 -18.63
N LEU A 69 7.12 15.72 -17.30
CA LEU A 69 5.94 15.75 -16.44
C LEU A 69 5.66 17.17 -15.92
N PRO A 70 4.37 17.53 -15.70
CA PRO A 70 4.02 18.79 -15.06
C PRO A 70 4.48 18.82 -13.59
N ALA A 71 4.65 20.03 -13.04
CA ALA A 71 5.22 20.27 -11.70
C ALA A 71 4.55 19.47 -10.55
N SER A 72 3.28 19.09 -10.72
CA SER A 72 2.55 18.19 -9.83
C SER A 72 1.83 17.12 -10.66
N SER A 73 2.13 15.86 -10.38
CA SER A 73 1.59 14.69 -11.09
C SER A 73 1.11 13.64 -10.09
N THR A 74 0.26 12.74 -10.55
CA THR A 74 -0.19 11.61 -9.73
C THR A 74 0.95 10.60 -9.56
N GLN A 75 0.99 9.87 -8.44
CA GLN A 75 2.01 8.82 -8.22
C GLN A 75 2.08 7.83 -9.39
N ALA A 76 0.93 7.43 -9.95
CA ALA A 76 0.86 6.52 -11.09
C ALA A 76 1.53 7.09 -12.35
N GLU A 77 1.44 8.41 -12.56
CA GLU A 77 2.06 9.09 -13.71
C GLU A 77 3.57 9.20 -13.54
N ILE A 78 4.04 9.44 -12.31
CA ILE A 78 5.47 9.42 -11.96
C ILE A 78 6.02 8.01 -12.22
N ASP A 79 5.32 6.99 -11.72
CA ASP A 79 5.70 5.59 -11.87
C ASP A 79 5.77 5.19 -13.36
N ALA A 80 4.75 5.57 -14.15
CA ALA A 80 4.74 5.37 -15.60
C ALA A 80 5.88 6.13 -16.30
N GLY A 81 6.20 7.34 -15.84
CA GLY A 81 7.34 8.11 -16.32
C GLY A 81 8.68 7.41 -16.10
N VAL A 82 8.89 6.83 -14.91
CA VAL A 82 10.09 6.06 -14.56
C VAL A 82 10.25 4.83 -15.45
N ILE A 83 9.19 4.05 -15.64
CA ILE A 83 9.21 2.86 -16.49
C ILE A 83 9.49 3.24 -17.95
N ARG A 84 8.79 4.26 -18.46
CA ARG A 84 8.99 4.77 -19.82
C ARG A 84 10.43 5.21 -20.04
N VAL A 85 11.02 5.92 -19.08
CA VAL A 85 12.39 6.38 -19.16
C VAL A 85 13.38 5.23 -19.34
N ARG A 86 13.19 4.10 -18.65
CA ARG A 86 14.07 2.94 -18.85
C ARG A 86 13.90 2.26 -20.21
N ALA A 87 12.73 2.38 -20.81
CA ALA A 87 12.46 1.86 -22.15
C ALA A 87 13.01 2.75 -23.27
N LEU A 88 13.47 3.96 -22.96
CA LEU A 88 14.00 4.88 -23.95
C LEU A 88 15.46 4.56 -24.31
N PRO A 89 15.85 4.68 -25.60
CA PRO A 89 17.24 4.55 -26.01
C PRO A 89 18.01 5.83 -25.63
N TRP A 90 18.49 5.89 -24.39
CA TRP A 90 19.19 7.05 -23.82
C TRP A 90 20.35 7.56 -24.67
N ALA A 91 21.05 6.67 -25.37
CA ALA A 91 22.13 6.99 -26.29
C ALA A 91 21.69 7.89 -27.47
N SER A 92 20.40 7.93 -27.82
CA SER A 92 19.87 8.74 -28.94
C SER A 92 19.19 10.04 -28.48
N ILE A 93 18.89 10.19 -27.19
CA ILE A 93 18.07 11.29 -26.66
C ILE A 93 18.96 12.32 -25.94
N VAL A 94 20.03 11.86 -25.29
CA VAL A 94 21.03 12.74 -24.72
C VAL A 94 21.95 13.15 -25.87
N VAL A 95 21.63 14.29 -26.48
CA VAL A 95 22.57 14.97 -27.37
C VAL A 95 23.80 15.31 -26.54
N PRO A 96 25.01 14.87 -26.92
CA PRO A 96 26.24 15.31 -26.27
C PRO A 96 26.39 16.81 -26.52
N GLU A 97 26.65 17.58 -25.45
CA GLU A 97 27.26 18.91 -25.59
C GLU A 97 28.72 18.74 -26.01
#